data_AF-A0A7J6SAM3-F1
#
_entry.id   AF-A0A7J6SAM3-F1
#
_cell.length_a   1.000
_cell.length_b   1.000
_cell.length_c   1.000
_cell.angle_alpha   90.00
_cell.angle_beta   90.00
_cell.angle_gamma   90.00
#
_symmetry.space_group_name_H-M   'P 1'
#
loop_
_entity.id
_entity.type
_entity.pdbx_description
1 polymer ?
#
loop_
_entity_poly.entity_id
_entity_poly.type
_entity_poly.pdbx_seq_one_letter_code
_entity_poly.pdbx_strand_id
1 'polypeptide(L)'
;MVRKRSDDSEDKSDEDQLYVEEAAHKWGESVECPHCPVDEAEVMTFRSAVSLLVRYQMVRMFELSDRFRLTLWTFDRLLEAALPRVHALLSAAFDGLGVPSSFYASSWFLTLFASDLRDEEDASERIFDVFLSKGWKAIHRIGLVLMDAAFANDDLGHVETCDANDLLMIKLKCLPGIVISELGVGEVLQRSEESYG
;
A
#
# COMPACT_ATOMS: atom_id res chain seq x y z
N MET A 1 -34.15 22.12 -9.14
CA MET A 1 -34.68 20.85 -8.60
C MET A 1 -33.49 19.91 -8.44
N VAL A 2 -32.76 20.07 -7.34
CA VAL A 2 -31.55 19.29 -7.04
C VAL A 2 -32.02 17.94 -6.50
N ARG A 3 -31.78 16.85 -7.24
CA ARG A 3 -31.96 15.50 -6.71
C ARG A 3 -30.75 15.21 -5.83
N LYS A 4 -30.98 15.13 -4.51
CA LYS A 4 -30.09 14.49 -3.54
C LYS A 4 -29.71 13.10 -4.09
N ARG A 5 -28.44 12.90 -4.43
CA ARG A 5 -27.84 11.57 -4.50
C ARG A 5 -27.77 11.11 -3.05
N SER A 6 -28.51 10.06 -2.74
CA SER A 6 -28.60 9.51 -1.39
C SER A 6 -27.26 8.93 -0.96
N ASP A 7 -26.92 9.22 0.29
CA ASP A 7 -25.80 8.74 1.09
C ASP A 7 -25.91 7.22 1.41
N ASP A 8 -26.34 6.38 0.46
CA ASP A 8 -26.64 4.95 0.71
C ASP A 8 -25.40 4.03 0.59
N SER A 9 -24.22 4.56 0.27
CA SER A 9 -22.99 3.77 0.07
C SER A 9 -22.09 3.68 1.29
N GLU A 10 -22.21 4.62 2.24
CA GLU A 10 -21.39 4.62 3.46
C GLU A 10 -21.97 3.64 4.50
N ASP A 11 -23.29 3.66 4.73
CA ASP A 11 -23.97 2.80 5.73
C ASP A 11 -23.81 1.30 5.47
N LYS A 12 -23.86 0.85 4.20
CA LYS A 12 -23.63 -0.57 3.86
C LYS A 12 -22.22 -1.04 4.17
N SER A 13 -21.24 -0.15 4.05
CA SER A 13 -19.85 -0.52 4.27
C SER A 13 -19.52 -0.71 5.75
N ASP A 14 -20.26 -0.04 6.63
CA ASP A 14 -20.13 -0.17 8.08
C ASP A 14 -20.89 -1.40 8.61
N GLU A 15 -22.06 -1.70 8.05
CA GLU A 15 -22.76 -2.98 8.32
C GLU A 15 -21.93 -4.18 7.87
N ASP A 16 -21.39 -4.16 6.66
CA ASP A 16 -20.55 -5.26 6.14
C ASP A 16 -19.28 -5.45 6.99
N GLN A 17 -18.67 -4.36 7.47
CA GLN A 17 -17.54 -4.43 8.41
C GLN A 17 -17.94 -5.04 9.76
N LEU A 18 -19.08 -4.62 10.32
CA LEU A 18 -19.59 -5.15 11.58
C LEU A 18 -19.84 -6.67 11.47
N TYR A 19 -20.43 -7.13 10.37
CA TYR A 19 -20.63 -8.56 10.11
C TYR A 19 -19.34 -9.34 10.01
N VAL A 20 -18.31 -8.76 9.38
CA VAL A 20 -17.02 -9.41 9.22
C VAL A 20 -16.23 -9.40 10.55
N GLU A 21 -16.35 -8.36 11.38
CA GLU A 21 -15.80 -8.34 12.75
C GLU A 21 -16.51 -9.34 13.67
N GLU A 22 -17.84 -9.43 13.61
CA GLU A 22 -18.63 -10.45 14.33
C GLU A 22 -18.26 -11.87 13.86
N ALA A 23 -18.08 -12.07 12.54
CA ALA A 23 -17.59 -13.32 12.01
C ALA A 23 -16.18 -13.60 12.54
N ALA A 24 -15.22 -12.69 12.42
CA ALA A 24 -13.87 -12.89 12.95
C ALA A 24 -13.86 -13.29 14.45
N HIS A 25 -14.71 -12.65 15.27
CA HIS A 25 -14.88 -13.00 16.68
C HIS A 25 -15.44 -14.41 16.86
N LYS A 26 -16.47 -14.77 16.09
CA LYS A 26 -17.13 -16.09 16.12
C LYS A 26 -16.25 -17.22 15.62
N TRP A 27 -15.38 -16.95 14.64
CA TRP A 27 -14.36 -17.90 14.16
C TRP A 27 -13.18 -18.00 15.15
N GLY A 28 -12.96 -16.96 15.94
CA GLY A 28 -12.04 -16.96 17.08
C GLY A 28 -12.50 -17.88 18.21
N GLU A 29 -13.80 -18.10 18.41
CA GLU A 29 -14.34 -19.09 19.35
C GLU A 29 -14.18 -20.52 18.78
N SER A 30 -12.96 -21.03 18.75
CA SER A 30 -12.73 -22.44 18.44
C SER A 30 -13.26 -23.31 19.56
N VAL A 31 -14.10 -24.28 19.18
CA VAL A 31 -14.53 -25.40 20.01
C VAL A 31 -13.30 -26.06 20.63
N GLU A 32 -13.13 -25.91 21.94
CA GLU A 32 -12.03 -26.53 22.68
C GLU A 32 -12.13 -28.06 22.51
N CYS A 33 -11.29 -28.63 21.64
CA CYS A 33 -11.10 -30.07 21.55
C CYS A 33 -10.00 -30.45 22.55
N PRO A 34 -10.30 -31.19 23.64
CA PRO A 34 -9.30 -31.51 24.66
C PRO A 34 -8.17 -32.43 24.18
N HIS A 35 -8.25 -32.93 22.93
CA HIS A 35 -7.35 -33.95 22.39
C HIS A 35 -6.46 -33.47 21.24
N CYS A 36 -6.63 -32.24 20.75
CA CYS A 36 -5.61 -31.61 19.91
C CYS A 36 -4.99 -30.44 20.67
N PRO A 37 -3.68 -30.47 20.97
CA PRO A 37 -2.98 -29.27 21.38
C PRO A 37 -2.94 -28.36 20.16
N VAL A 38 -3.83 -27.37 20.11
CA VAL A 38 -3.76 -26.32 19.09
C VAL A 38 -2.56 -25.46 19.48
N ASP A 39 -1.62 -25.27 18.54
CA ASP A 39 -0.49 -24.37 18.76
C ASP A 39 -1.03 -22.94 18.97
N GLU A 40 -0.82 -22.39 20.17
CA GLU A 40 -1.31 -21.06 20.53
C GLU A 40 -0.73 -19.99 19.58
N ALA A 41 0.50 -20.18 19.09
CA ALA A 41 1.13 -19.28 18.13
C ALA A 41 0.42 -19.29 16.77
N GLU A 42 0.01 -20.47 16.29
CA GLU A 42 -0.75 -20.62 15.05
C GLU A 42 -2.10 -19.91 15.16
N VAL A 43 -2.82 -20.12 16.27
CA VAL A 43 -4.12 -19.47 16.52
C VAL A 43 -3.98 -17.95 16.58
N MET A 44 -2.96 -17.45 17.28
CA MET A 44 -2.71 -16.02 17.38
C MET A 44 -2.32 -15.42 16.04
N THR A 45 -1.54 -16.13 15.23
CA THR A 45 -1.18 -15.70 13.86
C THR A 45 -2.41 -15.62 12.98
N PHE A 46 -3.25 -16.66 12.97
CA PHE A 46 -4.50 -16.68 12.22
C PHE A 46 -5.44 -15.55 12.64
N ARG A 47 -5.67 -15.37 13.95
CA ARG A 47 -6.51 -14.28 14.47
C ARG A 47 -5.95 -12.90 14.12
N SER A 48 -4.63 -12.72 14.19
CA SER A 48 -3.98 -11.46 13.83
C SER A 48 -4.12 -11.17 12.33
N ALA A 49 -3.94 -12.18 11.48
CA ALA A 49 -4.17 -12.06 10.04
C ALA A 49 -5.62 -11.71 9.71
N VAL A 50 -6.59 -12.37 10.35
CA VAL A 50 -8.01 -12.02 10.18
C VAL A 50 -8.28 -10.59 10.66
N SER A 51 -7.82 -10.22 11.86
CA SER A 51 -7.96 -8.86 12.39
C SER A 51 -7.39 -7.82 11.43
N LEU A 52 -6.21 -8.10 10.85
CA LEU A 52 -5.58 -7.24 9.85
C LEU A 52 -6.43 -7.11 8.58
N LEU A 53 -6.96 -8.22 8.07
CA LEU A 53 -7.80 -8.24 6.87
C LEU A 53 -9.09 -7.43 7.04
N VAL A 54 -9.71 -7.55 8.22
CA VAL A 54 -11.03 -6.99 8.51
C VAL A 54 -10.92 -5.54 8.97
N ARG A 55 -10.15 -5.27 10.02
CA ARG A 55 -10.06 -3.93 10.66
C ARG A 55 -9.46 -2.89 9.73
N TYR A 56 -8.50 -3.27 8.90
CA TYR A 56 -7.93 -2.37 7.89
C TYR A 56 -8.67 -2.44 6.56
N GLN A 57 -9.76 -3.21 6.48
CA GLN A 57 -10.56 -3.42 5.27
C GLN A 57 -9.67 -3.84 4.07
N MET A 58 -8.64 -4.65 4.32
CA MET A 58 -7.74 -5.18 3.30
C MET A 58 -8.47 -6.19 2.39
N VAL A 59 -9.51 -6.86 2.87
CA VAL A 59 -10.38 -7.70 2.02
C VAL A 59 -10.88 -6.92 0.80
N ARG A 60 -11.32 -5.66 1.00
CA ARG A 60 -11.79 -4.79 -0.09
C ARG A 60 -10.68 -4.36 -1.06
N MET A 61 -9.42 -4.44 -0.65
CA MET A 61 -8.28 -4.21 -1.53
C MET A 61 -8.09 -5.40 -2.49
N PHE A 62 -8.26 -6.63 -2.00
CA PHE A 62 -8.09 -7.85 -2.79
C PHE A 62 -9.24 -8.14 -3.76
N GLU A 63 -10.43 -7.59 -3.52
CA GLU A 63 -11.53 -7.60 -4.50
C GLU A 63 -11.20 -6.81 -5.77
N LEU A 64 -10.10 -6.03 -5.77
CA LEU A 64 -9.75 -5.08 -6.82
C LEU A 64 -10.91 -4.10 -7.13
N SER A 65 -11.74 -3.85 -6.12
CA SER A 65 -12.95 -3.04 -6.19
C SER A 65 -12.64 -1.55 -5.96
N ASP A 66 -13.66 -0.75 -5.67
CA ASP A 66 -13.53 0.71 -5.59
C ASP A 66 -12.46 1.17 -4.59
N ARG A 67 -12.26 0.47 -3.48
CA ARG A 67 -11.29 0.88 -2.45
C ARG A 67 -9.84 0.80 -2.92
N PHE A 68 -9.50 -0.25 -3.65
CA PHE A 68 -8.18 -0.38 -4.27
C PHE A 68 -7.94 0.73 -5.29
N ARG A 69 -8.93 0.98 -6.16
CA ARG A 69 -8.84 2.04 -7.20
C ARG A 69 -8.74 3.43 -6.58
N LEU A 70 -9.50 3.70 -5.51
CA LEU A 70 -9.45 4.96 -4.76
C LEU A 70 -8.10 5.15 -4.07
N THR A 71 -7.51 4.09 -3.54
CA THR A 71 -6.17 4.12 -2.92
C THR A 71 -5.12 4.53 -3.96
N LEU A 72 -5.10 3.86 -5.11
CA LEU A 72 -4.19 4.20 -6.21
C LEU A 72 -4.42 5.63 -6.74
N TRP A 73 -5.68 6.02 -6.95
CA TRP A 73 -6.00 7.38 -7.37
C TRP A 73 -5.56 8.43 -6.35
N THR A 74 -5.75 8.15 -5.06
CA THR A 74 -5.31 9.02 -3.96
C THR A 74 -3.80 9.15 -3.99
N PHE A 75 -3.08 8.05 -4.21
CA PHE A 75 -1.64 8.06 -4.35
C PHE A 75 -1.18 8.91 -5.55
N ASP A 76 -1.81 8.77 -6.72
CA ASP A 76 -1.50 9.60 -7.89
C ASP A 76 -1.70 11.10 -7.61
N ARG A 77 -2.79 11.47 -6.92
CA ARG A 77 -3.03 12.88 -6.52
C ARG A 77 -2.02 13.38 -5.49
N LEU A 78 -1.63 12.54 -4.54
CA LEU A 78 -0.58 12.88 -3.58
C LEU A 78 0.77 13.05 -4.27
N LEU A 79 1.09 12.21 -5.25
CA LEU A 79 2.30 12.30 -6.04
C LEU A 79 2.33 13.60 -6.86
N GLU A 80 1.22 13.95 -7.50
CA GLU A 80 1.07 15.22 -8.22
C GLU A 80 1.28 16.43 -7.30
N ALA A 81 0.73 16.41 -6.09
CA ALA A 81 0.82 17.51 -5.14
C ALA A 81 2.21 17.63 -4.49
N ALA A 82 2.82 16.50 -4.10
CA ALA A 82 4.08 16.47 -3.36
C ALA A 82 5.31 16.49 -4.29
N LEU A 83 5.24 15.76 -5.40
CA LEU A 83 6.36 15.52 -6.32
C LEU A 83 5.93 15.82 -7.77
N PRO A 84 5.56 17.08 -8.10
CA PRO A 84 5.01 17.43 -9.42
C PRO A 84 5.98 17.13 -10.56
N ARG A 85 7.29 17.20 -10.32
CA ARG A 85 8.34 16.85 -11.31
C ARG A 85 8.30 15.37 -11.67
N VAL A 86 8.17 14.49 -10.68
CA VAL A 86 8.10 13.04 -10.88
C VAL A 86 6.79 12.67 -11.57
N HIS A 87 5.67 13.24 -11.12
CA HIS A 87 4.37 13.02 -11.75
C HIS A 87 4.36 13.47 -13.22
N ALA A 88 4.96 14.62 -13.55
CA ALA A 88 5.07 15.10 -14.93
C ALA A 88 5.89 14.14 -15.82
N LEU A 89 7.00 13.61 -15.30
CA LEU A 89 7.80 12.61 -16.01
C LEU A 89 7.02 11.34 -16.27
N LEU A 90 6.35 10.80 -15.24
CA LEU A 90 5.53 9.60 -15.39
C LEU A 90 4.37 9.81 -16.36
N SER A 91 3.82 11.01 -16.42
CA SER A 91 2.74 11.37 -17.36
C SER A 91 3.24 11.50 -18.80
N ALA A 92 4.49 11.95 -19.00
CA ALA A 92 5.09 12.11 -20.32
C ALA A 92 5.69 10.80 -20.87
N ALA A 93 5.96 9.82 -20.00
CA ALA A 93 6.50 8.52 -20.37
C ALA A 93 5.61 7.78 -21.39
N PHE A 94 6.20 6.81 -22.10
CA PHE A 94 5.51 6.03 -23.14
C PHE A 94 4.85 6.91 -24.22
N ASP A 95 5.61 7.87 -24.77
CA ASP A 95 5.13 8.80 -25.81
C ASP A 95 3.85 9.56 -25.40
N GLY A 96 3.72 9.89 -24.11
CA GLY A 96 2.57 10.59 -23.54
C GLY A 96 1.37 9.71 -23.18
N LEU A 97 1.50 8.38 -23.24
CA LEU A 97 0.49 7.46 -22.67
C LEU A 97 0.48 7.51 -21.14
N GLY A 98 1.63 7.80 -20.53
CA GLY A 98 1.82 7.92 -19.10
C GLY A 98 1.83 6.58 -18.35
N VAL A 99 2.34 6.60 -17.12
CA VAL A 99 2.42 5.44 -16.23
C VAL A 99 1.60 5.72 -14.96
N PRO A 100 0.35 5.24 -14.87
CA PRO A 100 -0.44 5.41 -13.66
C PRO A 100 0.08 4.50 -12.54
N SER A 101 -0.16 4.90 -11.28
CA SER A 101 0.26 4.14 -10.10
C SER A 101 -0.14 2.66 -10.11
N SER A 102 -1.24 2.30 -10.79
CA SER A 102 -1.67 0.91 -10.93
C SER A 102 -0.64 -0.02 -11.59
N PHE A 103 0.29 0.52 -12.38
CA PHE A 103 1.30 -0.27 -13.08
C PHE A 103 2.47 -0.70 -12.19
N TYR A 104 2.75 0.03 -11.12
CA TYR A 104 3.92 -0.21 -10.28
C TYR A 104 3.61 -0.29 -8.77
N ALA A 105 2.64 0.49 -8.28
CA ALA A 105 2.33 0.58 -6.85
C ALA A 105 1.27 -0.44 -6.37
N SER A 106 0.68 -1.22 -7.28
CA SER A 106 -0.34 -2.22 -6.92
C SER A 106 0.15 -3.21 -5.85
N SER A 107 1.38 -3.72 -5.98
CA SER A 107 1.98 -4.64 -5.01
C SER A 107 2.24 -3.96 -3.66
N TRP A 108 2.61 -2.68 -3.66
CA TRP A 108 2.89 -1.90 -2.46
C TRP A 108 1.67 -1.85 -1.54
N PHE A 109 0.50 -1.55 -2.10
CA PHE A 109 -0.74 -1.44 -1.34
C PHE A 109 -1.39 -2.80 -1.01
N LEU A 110 -1.31 -3.78 -1.92
CA LEU A 110 -1.91 -5.10 -1.69
C LEU A 110 -1.15 -5.93 -0.66
N THR A 111 0.17 -5.77 -0.60
CA THR A 111 1.04 -6.60 0.24
C THR A 111 1.74 -5.81 1.35
N LEU A 112 1.45 -4.52 1.49
CA LEU A 112 2.13 -3.61 2.42
C LEU A 112 3.66 -3.66 2.21
N PHE A 113 4.09 -3.66 0.94
CA PHE A 113 5.48 -3.82 0.49
C PHE A 113 6.15 -5.17 0.75
N ALA A 114 5.51 -6.13 1.43
CA ALA A 114 6.13 -7.43 1.74
C ALA A 114 6.57 -8.20 0.49
N SER A 115 5.86 -8.06 -0.65
CA SER A 115 6.29 -8.74 -1.88
C SER A 115 7.57 -8.15 -2.49
N ASP A 116 7.78 -6.84 -2.30
CA ASP A 116 8.89 -6.09 -2.89
C ASP A 116 10.11 -6.05 -1.95
N LEU A 117 9.93 -6.42 -0.67
CA LEU A 117 10.95 -6.42 0.39
C LEU A 117 11.25 -7.81 0.94
N ARG A 118 11.11 -8.85 0.11
CA ARG A 118 11.35 -10.24 0.53
C ARG A 118 12.77 -10.50 1.05
N ASP A 119 13.74 -9.77 0.51
CA ASP A 119 15.15 -9.89 0.91
C ASP A 119 15.50 -9.01 2.12
N GLU A 120 14.59 -8.13 2.56
CA GLU A 120 14.78 -7.14 3.62
C GLU A 120 13.70 -7.34 4.71
N GLU A 121 13.73 -8.50 5.38
CA GLU A 121 12.71 -8.93 6.36
C GLU A 121 12.48 -7.87 7.45
N ASP A 122 13.56 -7.35 8.04
CA ASP A 122 13.52 -6.29 9.06
C ASP A 122 12.78 -5.03 8.58
N ALA A 123 12.90 -4.69 7.30
CA ALA A 123 12.24 -3.52 6.74
C ALA A 123 10.74 -3.77 6.55
N SER A 124 10.37 -4.95 6.06
CA SER A 124 8.97 -5.36 5.93
C SER A 124 8.28 -5.34 7.30
N GLU A 125 8.88 -5.93 8.33
CA GLU A 125 8.30 -5.96 9.69
C GLU A 125 8.04 -4.55 10.26
N ARG A 126 9.02 -3.65 10.12
CA ARG A 126 8.86 -2.26 10.60
C ARG A 126 7.78 -1.49 9.86
N ILE A 127 7.64 -1.72 8.55
CA ILE A 127 6.55 -1.12 7.78
C ILE A 127 5.19 -1.66 8.26
N PHE A 128 5.11 -2.96 8.58
CA PHE A 128 3.92 -3.55 9.21
C PHE A 128 3.60 -2.92 10.56
N ASP A 129 4.59 -2.70 11.43
CA ASP A 129 4.37 -2.05 12.73
C ASP A 129 3.81 -0.62 12.58
N VAL A 130 4.37 0.15 11.64
CA VAL A 130 3.89 1.50 11.34
C VAL A 130 2.49 1.46 10.73
N PHE A 131 2.19 0.47 9.88
CA PHE A 131 0.84 0.27 9.35
C PHE A 131 -0.17 -0.06 10.45
N LEU A 132 0.18 -0.97 11.36
CA LEU A 132 -0.70 -1.37 12.47
C LEU A 132 -0.96 -0.22 13.46
N SER A 133 -0.09 0.78 13.52
CA SER A 133 -0.28 1.95 14.40
C SER A 133 -0.95 3.14 13.70
N LYS A 134 -0.64 3.38 12.42
CA LYS A 134 -1.03 4.61 11.69
C LYS A 134 -1.99 4.36 10.51
N GLY A 135 -2.18 3.10 10.12
CA GLY A 135 -3.06 2.68 9.02
C GLY A 135 -2.57 3.09 7.63
N TRP A 136 -3.50 3.13 6.67
CA TRP A 136 -3.22 3.34 5.24
C TRP A 136 -2.50 4.64 4.90
N LYS A 137 -2.66 5.70 5.70
CA LYS A 137 -1.97 6.96 5.46
C LYS A 137 -0.45 6.79 5.50
N ALA A 138 0.05 5.91 6.37
CA ALA A 138 1.48 5.62 6.44
C ALA A 138 1.99 4.98 5.15
N ILE A 139 1.25 4.02 4.58
CA ILE A 139 1.65 3.34 3.33
C ILE A 139 1.76 4.32 2.17
N HIS A 140 0.82 5.28 2.04
CA HIS A 140 0.92 6.32 1.03
C HIS A 140 2.14 7.21 1.24
N ARG A 141 2.40 7.65 2.48
CA ARG A 141 3.55 8.50 2.83
C ARG A 141 4.88 7.78 2.54
N ILE A 142 4.99 6.50 2.90
CA ILE A 142 6.16 5.67 2.59
C ILE A 142 6.35 5.59 1.07
N GLY A 143 5.28 5.31 0.31
CA GLY A 143 5.34 5.30 -1.15
C GLY A 143 5.84 6.62 -1.75
N LEU A 144 5.45 7.77 -1.21
CA LEU A 144 5.93 9.07 -1.67
C LEU A 144 7.42 9.27 -1.37
N VAL A 145 7.88 8.93 -0.16
CA VAL A 145 9.30 9.02 0.22
C VAL A 145 10.16 8.13 -0.67
N LEU A 146 9.68 6.92 -0.96
CA LEU A 146 10.36 6.00 -1.87
C LEU A 146 10.51 6.62 -3.26
N MET A 147 9.44 7.23 -3.80
CA MET A 147 9.48 7.92 -5.08
C MET A 147 10.41 9.15 -5.05
N ASP A 148 10.35 9.95 -3.99
CA ASP A 148 11.23 11.11 -3.83
C ASP A 148 12.70 10.68 -3.83
N ALA A 149 13.06 9.70 -3.01
CA ALA A 149 14.43 9.19 -2.90
C ALA A 149 14.95 8.64 -4.24
N ALA A 150 14.12 7.89 -4.97
CA ALA A 150 14.53 7.26 -6.23
C ALA A 150 14.70 8.24 -7.41
N PHE A 151 13.98 9.36 -7.39
CA PHE A 151 13.97 10.35 -8.48
C PHE A 151 14.61 11.70 -8.12
N ALA A 152 15.02 11.91 -6.87
CA ALA A 152 15.74 13.12 -6.45
C ALA A 152 17.10 13.27 -7.14
N ASN A 153 17.79 12.16 -7.41
CA ASN A 153 19.15 12.14 -7.97
C ASN A 153 19.20 11.88 -9.48
N ASP A 154 18.11 11.41 -10.09
CA ASP A 154 18.09 11.07 -11.52
C ASP A 154 17.94 12.34 -12.37
N ASP A 155 18.87 12.54 -13.29
CA ASP A 155 18.73 13.53 -14.36
C ASP A 155 17.65 13.03 -15.33
N LEU A 156 16.41 13.46 -15.08
CA LEU A 156 15.15 13.00 -15.70
C LEU A 156 15.07 13.13 -17.24
N GLY A 157 16.15 13.54 -17.91
CA GLY A 157 16.19 13.87 -19.34
C GLY A 157 16.28 12.68 -20.29
N HIS A 158 16.48 11.45 -19.82
CA HIS A 158 16.69 10.28 -20.69
C HIS A 158 15.44 9.42 -20.95
N VAL A 159 14.27 9.80 -20.43
CA VAL A 159 13.04 8.97 -20.43
C VAL A 159 12.29 8.96 -21.78
N GLU A 160 12.74 9.71 -22.79
CA GLU A 160 12.04 9.80 -24.09
C GLU A 160 12.39 8.68 -25.10
N THR A 161 13.21 7.69 -24.73
CA THR A 161 13.56 6.58 -25.64
C THR A 161 12.83 5.28 -25.26
N CYS A 162 12.51 4.43 -26.25
CA CYS A 162 11.78 3.18 -26.03
C CYS A 162 12.49 2.26 -25.01
N ASP A 163 13.83 2.19 -25.08
CA ASP A 163 14.66 1.44 -24.12
C ASP A 163 14.58 2.02 -22.70
N ALA A 164 14.35 3.32 -22.56
CA ALA A 164 14.21 3.98 -21.26
C ALA A 164 12.85 3.69 -20.59
N ASN A 165 11.79 3.42 -21.36
CA ASN A 165 10.48 3.08 -20.79
C ASN A 165 10.48 1.70 -20.12
N ASP A 166 11.11 0.70 -20.76
CA ASP A 166 11.27 -0.62 -20.15
C ASP A 166 12.15 -0.56 -18.90
N LEU A 167 13.23 0.22 -18.95
CA LEU A 167 14.09 0.48 -17.79
C LEU A 167 13.33 1.21 -16.66
N LEU A 168 12.48 2.17 -17.00
CA LEU A 168 11.64 2.90 -16.03
C LEU A 168 10.70 1.93 -15.31
N MET A 169 10.05 1.01 -16.04
CA MET A 169 9.18 0.00 -15.43
C MET A 169 9.94 -0.96 -14.52
N ILE A 170 11.14 -1.38 -14.92
CA ILE A 170 12.03 -2.20 -14.08
C ILE A 170 12.42 -1.42 -12.82
N LYS A 171 12.83 -0.15 -12.97
CA LYS A 171 13.22 0.71 -11.86
C LYS A 171 12.06 0.87 -10.87
N LEU A 172 10.87 1.22 -11.34
CA LEU A 172 9.67 1.40 -10.51
C LEU A 172 9.28 0.13 -9.76
N LYS A 173 9.44 -1.05 -10.37
CA LYS A 173 9.12 -2.33 -9.74
C LYS A 173 10.10 -2.72 -8.64
N CYS A 174 11.40 -2.50 -8.85
CA CYS A 174 12.43 -2.82 -7.86
C CYS A 174 12.66 -1.71 -6.83
N LEU A 175 11.93 -0.60 -6.96
CA LEU A 175 12.17 0.65 -6.24
C LEU A 175 12.16 0.50 -4.71
N PRO A 176 11.18 -0.18 -4.08
CA PRO A 176 11.17 -0.29 -2.62
C PRO A 176 12.43 -0.96 -2.07
N GLY A 177 12.86 -2.07 -2.68
CA GLY A 177 14.07 -2.79 -2.28
C GLY A 177 15.33 -1.95 -2.46
N ILE A 178 15.50 -1.33 -3.63
CA ILE A 178 16.68 -0.48 -3.92
C ILE A 178 16.80 0.66 -2.90
N VAL A 179 15.72 1.42 -2.68
CA VAL A 179 15.75 2.57 -1.77
C VAL A 179 15.98 2.14 -0.32
N ILE A 180 15.38 1.04 0.11
CA ILE A 180 15.56 0.55 1.48
C ILE A 180 16.98 0.04 1.71
N SER A 181 17.58 -0.66 0.75
CA SER A 181 18.98 -1.09 0.86
C SER A 181 19.97 0.10 0.83
N GLU A 182 19.65 1.19 0.12
CA GLU A 182 20.51 2.39 0.05
C GLU A 182 20.37 3.33 1.25
N LEU A 183 19.13 3.64 1.65
CA LEU A 183 18.83 4.66 2.66
C LEU A 183 18.58 4.08 4.05
N GLY A 184 18.17 2.81 4.11
CA GLY A 184 17.72 2.14 5.32
C GLY A 184 16.26 2.46 5.66
N VAL A 185 15.55 1.46 6.18
CA VAL A 185 14.13 1.58 6.55
C VAL A 185 13.89 2.67 7.62
N GLY A 186 14.81 2.85 8.57
CA GLY A 186 14.63 3.83 9.66
C GLY A 186 14.54 5.27 9.15
N GLU A 187 15.40 5.63 8.21
CA GLU A 187 15.42 6.95 7.58
C GLU A 187 14.19 7.15 6.68
N VAL A 188 13.80 6.13 5.91
CA VAL A 188 12.55 6.18 5.11
C VAL A 188 11.34 6.45 5.99
N LEU A 189 11.23 5.74 7.12
CA LEU A 189 10.12 5.93 8.07
C LEU A 189 10.16 7.32 8.71
N GLN A 190 11.33 7.81 9.11
CA GLN A 190 11.49 9.17 9.66
C GLN A 190 11.03 10.24 8.66
N ARG A 191 11.51 10.17 7.41
CA ARG A 191 11.09 11.11 6.34
C ARG A 191 9.59 11.04 6.06
N SER A 192 8.99 9.85 6.16
CA SER A 192 7.54 9.69 5.96
C SER A 192 6.72 10.43 7.02
N GLU A 193 7.26 10.62 8.21
CA GLU A 193 6.63 11.35 9.30
C GLU A 193 6.84 12.86 9.18
N GLU A 194 8.03 13.29 8.81
CA GLU A 194 8.40 14.72 8.71
C GLU A 194 7.79 15.41 7.50
N SER A 195 7.83 14.77 6.32
CA SER A 195 7.47 15.43 5.05
C SER A 195 5.97 15.63 4.87
N TYR A 196 5.14 14.84 5.57
CA TYR A 196 3.69 14.81 5.36
C TYR A 196 2.88 14.78 6.65
N GLY A 197 3.55 15.01 7.79
CA GLY A 197 3.06 14.95 9.17
C GLY A 197 1.84 15.79 9.46
#